data_AF-A0A0P8XG10-F1
#
_entry.id   AF-A0A0P8XG10-F1
#
_cell.length_a   1.000
_cell.length_b   1.000
_cell.length_c   1.000
_cell.angle_alpha   90.00
_cell.angle_beta   90.00
_cell.angle_gamma   90.00
#
_symmetry.space_group_name_H-M   'P 1'
#
loop_
_entity.id
_entity.type
_entity.pdbx_description
1 polymer ?
#
loop_
_entity_poly.entity_id
_entity_poly.type
_entity_poly.pdbx_seq_one_letter_code
_entity_poly.pdbx_strand_id
1 'polypeptide(L)'
;MSLQAKLDTFKADFKAGKPPYNAPADIHPVMERATAELIASGAANKALKVGDKAPLFTLKDPDGHPLSSADLLAKGPLVLTFYRGVWCPYCNLELQALQAFLPTLQEAGASLVAISPQIAANSRKSMRTNGLQFPILSDRHNDVADTFGLRFALPDYLIELYKNLRNDLPSFNDDPSWTLPMPARYVIGQDGVIRYAEVNPDYTQRPEPEAMLDAIRG
;
A
#
# COMPACT_ATOMS: atom_id res chain seq x y z
N MET A 1 -13.70 5.55 -15.71
CA MET A 1 -12.72 6.53 -15.19
C MET A 1 -11.56 5.74 -14.64
N SER A 2 -10.33 6.06 -15.06
CA SER A 2 -9.10 5.38 -14.60
C SER A 2 -8.88 5.57 -13.09
N LEU A 3 -8.03 4.75 -12.48
CA LEU A 3 -7.65 4.91 -11.07
C LEU A 3 -7.05 6.29 -10.85
N GLN A 4 -6.08 6.72 -11.66
CA GLN A 4 -5.44 8.03 -11.44
C GLN A 4 -6.45 9.19 -11.53
N ALA A 5 -7.38 9.15 -12.48
CA ALA A 5 -8.42 10.18 -12.58
C ALA A 5 -9.35 10.23 -11.35
N LYS A 6 -9.64 9.09 -10.72
CA LYS A 6 -10.37 9.05 -9.45
C LYS A 6 -9.54 9.64 -8.31
N LEU A 7 -8.24 9.33 -8.25
CA LEU A 7 -7.33 9.88 -7.24
C LEU A 7 -7.17 11.40 -7.40
N ASP A 8 -7.06 11.90 -8.63
CA ASP A 8 -6.97 13.33 -8.93
C ASP A 8 -8.25 14.06 -8.57
N THR A 9 -9.41 13.47 -8.88
CA THR A 9 -10.72 14.00 -8.48
C THR A 9 -10.82 14.09 -6.95
N PHE A 10 -10.45 13.02 -6.25
CA PHE A 10 -10.42 13.00 -4.80
C PHE A 10 -9.47 14.05 -4.22
N LYS A 11 -8.25 14.18 -4.78
CA LYS A 11 -7.26 15.17 -4.37
C LYS A 11 -7.79 16.59 -4.51
N ALA A 12 -8.47 16.89 -5.63
CA ALA A 12 -9.10 18.19 -5.86
C ALA A 12 -10.22 18.47 -4.84
N ASP A 13 -11.11 17.50 -4.61
CA ASP A 13 -12.20 17.63 -3.64
C ASP A 13 -11.70 17.80 -2.20
N PHE A 14 -10.66 17.04 -1.84
CA PHE A 14 -10.01 17.14 -0.54
C PHE A 14 -9.36 18.51 -0.35
N LYS A 15 -8.64 19.04 -1.36
CA LYS A 15 -8.06 20.38 -1.32
C LYS A 15 -9.10 21.50 -1.26
N ALA A 16 -10.28 21.28 -1.84
CA ALA A 16 -11.40 22.21 -1.78
C ALA A 16 -12.18 22.14 -0.46
N GLY A 17 -11.76 21.31 0.51
CA GLY A 17 -12.43 21.18 1.80
C GLY A 17 -13.83 20.56 1.70
N LYS A 18 -14.11 19.75 0.67
CA LYS A 18 -15.44 19.14 0.50
C LYS A 18 -15.71 18.05 1.55
N PRO A 19 -16.99 17.77 1.86
CA PRO A 19 -17.38 16.60 2.62
C PRO A 19 -16.90 15.29 1.96
N PRO A 20 -16.66 14.21 2.73
CA PRO A 20 -16.87 14.10 4.18
C PRO A 20 -15.68 14.60 5.02
N TYR A 21 -14.54 14.88 4.39
CA TYR A 21 -13.29 15.15 5.12
C TYR A 21 -13.17 16.59 5.62
N ASN A 22 -13.77 17.56 4.90
CA ASN A 22 -13.77 18.98 5.28
C ASN A 22 -12.36 19.48 5.65
N ALA A 23 -11.35 19.08 4.85
CA ALA A 23 -9.95 19.33 5.14
C ALA A 23 -9.64 20.84 5.20
N PRO A 24 -9.10 21.34 6.32
CA PRO A 24 -8.68 22.73 6.43
C PRO A 24 -7.51 23.06 5.47
N ALA A 25 -7.51 24.24 4.86
CA ALA A 25 -6.53 24.59 3.82
C ALA A 25 -5.07 24.59 4.32
N ASP A 26 -4.86 24.85 5.60
CA ASP A 26 -3.55 24.92 6.26
C ASP A 26 -2.85 23.56 6.41
N ILE A 27 -3.57 22.44 6.28
CA ILE A 27 -2.96 21.10 6.38
C ILE A 27 -2.24 20.69 5.09
N HIS A 28 -2.65 21.23 3.93
CA HIS A 28 -2.14 20.77 2.63
C HIS A 28 -0.64 21.04 2.45
N PRO A 29 -0.12 22.25 2.74
CA PRO A 29 1.31 22.52 2.62
C PRO A 29 2.17 21.60 3.50
N VAL A 30 1.66 21.21 4.67
CA VAL A 30 2.36 20.31 5.59
C VAL A 30 2.50 18.91 4.99
N MET A 31 1.43 18.37 4.42
CA MET A 31 1.47 17.06 3.75
C MET A 31 2.30 17.10 2.47
N GLU A 32 2.18 18.16 1.67
CA GLU A 32 2.97 18.34 0.44
C GLU A 32 4.45 18.44 0.74
N ARG A 33 4.83 19.19 1.80
CA ARG A 33 6.20 19.26 2.28
C ARG A 33 6.74 17.88 2.67
N ALA A 34 5.98 17.10 3.44
CA ALA A 34 6.42 15.75 3.84
C ALA A 34 6.62 14.81 2.65
N THR A 35 5.73 14.87 1.66
CA THR A 35 5.91 14.12 0.40
C THR A 35 7.16 14.58 -0.35
N ALA A 36 7.37 15.89 -0.48
CA ALA A 36 8.55 16.43 -1.17
C ALA A 36 9.86 16.07 -0.47
N GLU A 37 9.90 16.14 0.86
CA GLU A 37 11.07 15.72 1.66
C GLU A 37 11.34 14.22 1.53
N LEU A 38 10.30 13.37 1.54
CA LEU A 38 10.47 11.93 1.33
C LEU A 38 11.01 11.62 -0.08
N ILE A 39 10.51 12.31 -1.11
CA ILE A 39 11.03 12.20 -2.48
C ILE A 39 12.51 12.63 -2.51
N ALA A 40 12.83 13.80 -1.95
CA ALA A 40 14.18 14.35 -1.94
C ALA A 40 15.18 13.49 -1.16
N SER A 41 14.72 12.74 -0.15
CA SER A 41 15.57 11.82 0.61
C SER A 41 16.12 10.66 -0.22
N GLY A 42 15.52 10.37 -1.38
CA GLY A 42 15.89 9.22 -2.21
C GLY A 42 15.52 7.88 -1.60
N ALA A 43 14.61 7.84 -0.61
CA ALA A 43 14.19 6.59 0.06
C ALA A 43 13.73 5.53 -0.96
N ALA A 44 12.95 5.91 -1.98
CA ALA A 44 12.49 5.00 -3.02
C ALA A 44 13.63 4.33 -3.81
N ASN A 45 14.81 4.95 -3.90
CA ASN A 45 15.96 4.37 -4.59
C ASN A 45 16.57 3.16 -3.84
N LYS A 46 16.20 2.98 -2.56
CA LYS A 46 16.61 1.83 -1.74
C LYS A 46 15.64 0.66 -1.85
N ALA A 47 14.47 0.87 -2.45
CA ALA A 47 13.50 -0.18 -2.60
C ALA A 47 13.94 -1.22 -3.64
N LEU A 48 13.45 -2.44 -3.51
CA LEU A 48 13.74 -3.50 -4.46
C LEU A 48 13.22 -3.13 -5.86
N LYS A 49 13.93 -3.59 -6.89
CA LYS A 49 13.64 -3.30 -8.29
C LYS A 49 13.49 -4.58 -9.09
N VAL A 50 13.04 -4.41 -10.34
CA VAL A 50 12.97 -5.50 -11.32
C VAL A 50 14.34 -6.19 -11.43
N GLY A 51 14.34 -7.52 -11.37
CA GLY A 51 15.52 -8.36 -11.38
C GLY A 51 16.02 -8.79 -9.99
N ASP A 52 15.63 -8.10 -8.92
CA ASP A 52 16.00 -8.50 -7.56
C ASP A 52 15.22 -9.75 -7.11
N LYS A 53 15.79 -10.49 -6.15
CA LYS A 53 15.08 -11.57 -5.45
C LYS A 53 14.20 -10.96 -4.35
N ALA A 54 12.91 -11.30 -4.37
CA ALA A 54 11.99 -10.89 -3.32
C ALA A 54 12.25 -11.67 -2.02
N PRO A 55 12.36 -11.01 -0.86
CA PRO A 55 12.41 -11.66 0.44
C PRO A 55 11.19 -12.54 0.67
N LEU A 56 11.42 -13.74 1.22
CA LEU A 56 10.33 -14.60 1.65
C LEU A 56 9.81 -14.13 3.02
N PHE A 57 8.49 -14.14 3.16
CA PHE A 57 7.80 -13.86 4.41
C PHE A 57 6.65 -14.85 4.64
N THR A 58 6.26 -14.95 5.92
CA THR A 58 5.01 -15.56 6.37
C THR A 58 4.33 -14.58 7.31
N LEU A 59 3.19 -14.05 6.90
CA LEU A 59 2.39 -13.10 7.69
C LEU A 59 1.00 -13.68 7.94
N LYS A 60 0.28 -13.11 8.91
CA LYS A 60 -1.07 -13.54 9.24
C LYS A 60 -2.11 -12.71 8.50
N ASP A 61 -3.14 -13.38 7.99
CA ASP A 61 -4.38 -12.75 7.59
C ASP A 61 -5.13 -12.20 8.83
N PRO A 62 -6.27 -11.49 8.65
CA PRO A 62 -6.98 -10.92 9.78
C PRO A 62 -7.58 -11.97 10.72
N ASP A 63 -7.83 -13.18 10.24
CA ASP A 63 -8.38 -14.31 11.01
C ASP A 63 -7.29 -15.13 11.71
N GLY A 64 -6.03 -14.74 11.53
CA GLY A 64 -4.87 -15.32 12.20
C GLY A 64 -4.25 -16.47 11.43
N HIS A 65 -4.76 -16.80 10.23
CA HIS A 65 -4.18 -17.85 9.40
C HIS A 65 -2.85 -17.35 8.81
N PRO A 66 -1.77 -18.13 8.94
CA PRO A 66 -0.50 -17.80 8.32
C PRO A 66 -0.59 -18.00 6.81
N LEU A 67 -0.01 -17.08 6.07
CA LEU A 67 0.11 -17.14 4.61
C LEU A 67 1.58 -16.90 4.23
N SER A 68 2.17 -17.91 3.58
CA SER A 68 3.58 -17.93 3.17
C SER A 68 3.70 -17.47 1.72
N SER A 69 4.58 -16.51 1.48
CA SER A 69 4.96 -16.09 0.12
C SER A 69 5.52 -17.24 -0.72
N ALA A 70 6.28 -18.16 -0.12
CA ALA A 70 6.81 -19.33 -0.81
C ALA A 70 5.68 -20.25 -1.33
N ASP A 71 4.64 -20.46 -0.51
CA ASP A 71 3.50 -21.32 -0.87
C ASP A 71 2.63 -20.68 -1.97
N LEU A 72 2.56 -19.35 -2.02
CA LEU A 72 1.89 -18.63 -3.10
C LEU A 72 2.67 -18.72 -4.40
N LEU A 73 3.99 -18.50 -4.34
CA LEU A 73 4.88 -18.56 -5.51
C LEU A 73 4.94 -19.98 -6.11
N ALA A 74 4.76 -21.02 -5.29
CA ALA A 74 4.62 -22.39 -5.78
C ALA A 74 3.36 -22.61 -6.65
N LYS A 75 2.32 -21.78 -6.50
CA LYS A 75 1.06 -21.86 -7.25
C LYS A 75 1.05 -21.02 -8.52
N GLY A 76 1.81 -19.93 -8.55
CA GLY A 76 1.86 -18.99 -9.67
C GLY A 76 2.55 -17.68 -9.30
N PRO A 77 2.60 -16.69 -10.22
CA PRO A 77 3.10 -15.36 -9.90
C PRO A 77 2.36 -14.72 -8.72
N LEU A 78 3.06 -13.88 -7.98
CA LEU A 78 2.52 -13.19 -6.80
C LEU A 78 2.53 -11.68 -7.03
N VAL A 79 1.34 -11.08 -7.02
CA VAL A 79 1.17 -9.64 -6.93
C VAL A 79 1.13 -9.23 -5.46
N LEU A 80 2.06 -8.37 -5.05
CA LEU A 80 2.09 -7.78 -3.71
C LEU A 80 1.79 -6.29 -3.81
N THR A 81 0.89 -5.79 -2.97
CA THR A 81 0.68 -4.35 -2.78
C THR A 81 0.90 -3.95 -1.32
N PHE A 82 1.78 -3.00 -1.09
CA PHE A 82 2.02 -2.41 0.24
C PHE A 82 1.23 -1.11 0.35
N TYR A 83 0.47 -0.96 1.42
CA TYR A 83 -0.35 0.23 1.63
C TYR A 83 -0.35 0.70 3.08
N ARG A 84 -0.72 1.96 3.28
CA ARG A 84 -0.51 2.70 4.53
C ARG A 84 -1.46 2.28 5.64
N GLY A 85 -2.75 2.15 5.32
CA GLY A 85 -3.76 1.71 6.28
C GLY A 85 -5.18 2.13 5.90
N VAL A 86 -6.15 1.58 6.64
CA VAL A 86 -7.61 1.74 6.42
C VAL A 86 -8.10 3.19 6.38
N TRP A 87 -7.39 4.08 7.08
CA TRP A 87 -7.72 5.51 7.17
C TRP A 87 -7.35 6.28 5.90
N CYS A 88 -6.53 5.72 5.02
CA CYS A 88 -6.01 6.41 3.83
C CYS A 88 -6.99 6.28 2.64
N PRO A 89 -7.62 7.36 2.19
CA PRO A 89 -8.58 7.32 1.09
C PRO A 89 -7.94 6.91 -0.25
N TYR A 90 -6.70 7.36 -0.52
CA TYR A 90 -5.96 6.98 -1.72
C TYR A 90 -5.70 5.47 -1.76
N CYS A 91 -5.33 4.86 -0.62
CA CYS A 91 -5.15 3.41 -0.52
C CYS A 91 -6.47 2.66 -0.73
N ASN A 92 -7.58 3.16 -0.18
CA ASN A 92 -8.89 2.52 -0.36
C ASN A 92 -9.32 2.53 -1.84
N LEU A 93 -9.11 3.63 -2.57
CA LEU A 93 -9.40 3.72 -4.00
C LEU A 93 -8.53 2.75 -4.83
N GLU A 94 -7.25 2.62 -4.48
CA GLU A 94 -6.35 1.64 -5.11
C GLU A 94 -6.79 0.19 -4.86
N LEU A 95 -7.11 -0.16 -3.61
CA LEU A 95 -7.59 -1.50 -3.25
C LEU A 95 -8.89 -1.85 -3.99
N GLN A 96 -9.79 -0.89 -4.19
CA GLN A 96 -11.00 -1.07 -4.99
C GLN A 96 -10.70 -1.30 -6.47
N ALA A 97 -9.72 -0.59 -7.04
CA ALA A 97 -9.28 -0.80 -8.42
C ALA A 97 -8.66 -2.19 -8.60
N LEU A 98 -7.81 -2.62 -7.66
CA LEU A 98 -7.23 -3.96 -7.64
C LEU A 98 -8.30 -5.04 -7.47
N GLN A 99 -9.32 -4.81 -6.65
CA GLN A 99 -10.45 -5.73 -6.51
C GLN A 99 -11.23 -5.87 -7.81
N ALA A 100 -11.49 -4.76 -8.53
CA ALA A 100 -12.14 -4.80 -9.83
C ALA A 100 -11.30 -5.57 -10.88
N PHE A 101 -9.98 -5.52 -10.75
CA PHE A 101 -9.04 -6.19 -11.64
C PHE A 101 -8.67 -7.63 -11.24
N LEU A 102 -9.07 -8.04 -10.02
CA LEU A 102 -8.73 -9.35 -9.45
C LEU A 102 -9.05 -10.54 -10.37
N PRO A 103 -10.21 -10.61 -11.07
CA PRO A 103 -10.50 -11.74 -11.96
C PRO A 103 -9.45 -11.90 -13.08
N THR A 104 -8.99 -10.79 -13.66
CA THR A 104 -7.97 -10.82 -14.72
C THR A 104 -6.60 -11.27 -14.20
N LEU A 105 -6.25 -10.92 -12.95
CA LEU A 105 -5.03 -11.43 -12.31
C LEU A 105 -5.13 -12.95 -12.08
N GLN A 106 -6.29 -13.43 -11.61
CA GLN A 106 -6.55 -14.85 -11.36
C GLN A 106 -6.56 -15.67 -12.65
N GLU A 107 -7.16 -15.16 -13.73
CA GLU A 107 -7.12 -15.77 -15.06
C GLU A 107 -5.69 -15.89 -15.60
N ALA A 108 -4.83 -14.94 -15.27
CA ALA A 108 -3.40 -14.99 -15.59
C ALA A 108 -2.58 -15.89 -14.64
N GLY A 109 -3.24 -16.58 -13.69
CA GLY A 109 -2.60 -17.49 -12.73
C GLY A 109 -1.93 -16.81 -11.55
N ALA A 110 -2.11 -15.49 -11.37
CA ALA A 110 -1.48 -14.74 -10.29
C ALA A 110 -2.34 -14.69 -9.02
N SER A 111 -1.69 -14.81 -7.88
CA SER A 111 -2.28 -14.47 -6.58
C SER A 111 -2.07 -12.99 -6.28
N LEU A 112 -3.04 -12.32 -5.65
CA LEU A 112 -2.90 -10.96 -5.13
C LEU A 112 -2.95 -10.97 -3.61
N VAL A 113 -2.03 -10.24 -2.97
CA VAL A 113 -2.00 -10.01 -1.53
C VAL A 113 -1.72 -8.55 -1.24
N ALA A 114 -2.46 -7.97 -0.29
CA ALA A 114 -2.15 -6.64 0.26
C ALA A 114 -1.46 -6.76 1.62
N ILE A 115 -0.51 -5.87 1.90
CA ILE A 115 0.29 -5.86 3.13
C ILE A 115 0.23 -4.47 3.76
N SER A 116 0.00 -4.41 5.07
CA SER A 116 -0.03 -3.17 5.85
C SER A 116 0.30 -3.45 7.32
N PRO A 117 0.85 -2.47 8.06
CA PRO A 117 1.15 -2.65 9.49
C PRO A 117 -0.08 -2.71 10.41
N GLN A 118 -1.25 -2.45 9.85
CA GLN A 118 -2.48 -2.34 10.62
C GLN A 118 -2.87 -3.65 11.33
N ILE A 119 -3.51 -3.51 12.49
CA ILE A 119 -4.06 -4.64 13.25
C ILE A 119 -5.16 -5.37 12.46
N ALA A 120 -5.39 -6.63 12.83
CA ALA A 120 -6.42 -7.48 12.22
C ALA A 120 -7.81 -6.84 12.17
N ALA A 121 -8.23 -6.09 13.21
CA ALA A 121 -9.53 -5.41 13.23
C ALA A 121 -9.67 -4.37 12.09
N ASN A 122 -8.60 -3.61 11.84
CA ASN A 122 -8.55 -2.64 10.75
C ASN A 122 -8.47 -3.32 9.38
N SER A 123 -7.78 -4.45 9.26
CA SER A 123 -7.77 -5.27 8.04
C SER A 123 -9.14 -5.82 7.71
N ARG A 124 -9.87 -6.36 8.69
CA ARG A 124 -11.27 -6.77 8.46
C ARG A 124 -12.15 -5.60 8.05
N LYS A 125 -11.94 -4.40 8.63
CA LYS A 125 -12.67 -3.19 8.22
C LYS A 125 -12.36 -2.82 6.77
N SER A 126 -11.07 -2.77 6.38
CA SER A 126 -10.66 -2.51 4.99
C SER A 126 -11.28 -3.51 4.01
N MET A 127 -11.25 -4.80 4.33
CA MET A 127 -11.84 -5.84 3.47
C MET A 127 -13.35 -5.66 3.31
N ARG A 128 -14.10 -5.44 4.41
CA ARG A 128 -15.55 -5.22 4.34
C ARG A 128 -15.93 -3.94 3.63
N THR A 129 -15.30 -2.82 3.96
CA THR A 129 -15.64 -1.51 3.39
C THR A 129 -15.34 -1.43 1.90
N ASN A 130 -14.30 -2.11 1.42
CA ASN A 130 -13.90 -2.08 0.02
C ASN A 130 -14.34 -3.33 -0.77
N GLY A 131 -15.04 -4.28 -0.15
CA GLY A 131 -15.51 -5.52 -0.80
C GLY A 131 -14.38 -6.43 -1.29
N LEU A 132 -13.27 -6.49 -0.56
CA LEU A 132 -12.05 -7.19 -1.00
C LEU A 132 -12.19 -8.71 -0.83
N GLN A 133 -11.78 -9.44 -1.86
CA GLN A 133 -11.76 -10.91 -1.92
C GLN A 133 -10.33 -11.48 -1.87
N PHE A 134 -9.32 -10.62 -1.94
CA PHE A 134 -7.93 -10.99 -1.69
C PHE A 134 -7.53 -10.68 -0.24
N PRO A 135 -6.58 -11.42 0.35
CA PRO A 135 -6.20 -11.25 1.75
C PRO A 135 -5.42 -9.95 1.98
N ILE A 136 -5.62 -9.37 3.16
CA ILE A 136 -4.75 -8.35 3.73
C ILE A 136 -3.93 -9.00 4.85
N LEU A 137 -2.61 -9.01 4.71
CA LEU A 137 -1.70 -9.53 5.74
C LEU A 137 -1.19 -8.41 6.64
N SER A 138 -1.08 -8.71 7.94
CA SER A 138 -0.58 -7.76 8.95
C SER A 138 0.94 -7.85 9.06
N ASP A 139 1.63 -6.79 8.61
CA ASP A 139 3.08 -6.62 8.68
C ASP A 139 3.47 -5.74 9.87
N ARG A 140 3.41 -6.35 11.06
CA ARG A 140 3.73 -5.68 12.32
C ARG A 140 5.10 -5.02 12.24
N HIS A 141 5.20 -3.80 12.76
CA HIS A 141 6.44 -3.00 12.73
C HIS A 141 6.97 -2.65 11.34
N ASN A 142 6.22 -2.95 10.28
CA ASN A 142 6.63 -2.83 8.89
C ASN A 142 7.89 -3.67 8.58
N ASP A 143 8.08 -4.81 9.25
CA ASP A 143 9.29 -5.62 9.13
C ASP A 143 9.48 -6.16 7.70
N VAL A 144 8.42 -6.70 7.08
CA VAL A 144 8.48 -7.15 5.68
C VAL A 144 8.68 -5.95 4.76
N ALA A 145 7.94 -4.86 4.95
CA ALA A 145 8.13 -3.64 4.16
C ALA A 145 9.56 -3.10 4.26
N ASP A 146 10.23 -3.23 5.40
CA ASP A 146 11.64 -2.84 5.59
C ASP A 146 12.59 -3.69 4.73
N THR A 147 12.35 -5.00 4.64
CA THR A 147 13.13 -5.89 3.75
C THR A 147 12.99 -5.56 2.27
N PHE A 148 11.89 -4.89 1.89
CA PHE A 148 11.67 -4.36 0.54
C PHE A 148 12.19 -2.92 0.37
N GLY A 149 12.77 -2.31 1.40
CA GLY A 149 13.26 -0.93 1.40
C GLY A 149 12.16 0.13 1.41
N LEU A 150 10.96 -0.21 1.89
CA LEU A 150 9.78 0.65 1.81
C LEU A 150 9.49 1.45 3.08
N ARG A 151 10.02 1.02 4.23
CA ARG A 151 9.68 1.62 5.51
C ARG A 151 10.31 3.01 5.67
N PHE A 152 9.50 3.98 6.09
CA PHE A 152 9.97 5.32 6.45
C PHE A 152 9.29 5.81 7.73
N ALA A 153 9.99 6.65 8.49
CA ALA A 153 9.44 7.32 9.66
C ALA A 153 8.79 8.64 9.25
N LEU A 154 7.63 8.96 9.83
CA LEU A 154 7.01 10.27 9.64
C LEU A 154 7.84 11.34 10.38
N PRO A 155 8.04 12.53 9.79
CA PRO A 155 8.65 13.64 10.52
C PRO A 155 7.70 14.15 11.61
N ASP A 156 8.26 14.68 12.70
CA ASP A 156 7.50 15.10 13.90
C ASP A 156 6.34 16.05 13.57
N TYR A 157 6.56 17.01 12.66
CA TYR A 157 5.53 17.97 12.28
C TYR A 157 4.33 17.29 11.58
N LEU A 158 4.55 16.18 10.87
CA LEU A 158 3.49 15.41 10.22
C LEU A 158 2.77 14.53 11.23
N ILE A 159 3.50 13.99 12.23
CA ILE A 159 2.92 13.25 13.36
C ILE A 159 1.93 14.15 14.11
N GLU A 160 2.30 15.39 14.42
CA GLU A 160 1.42 16.34 15.09
C GLU A 160 0.17 16.67 14.26
N LEU A 161 0.33 16.86 12.94
CA LEU A 161 -0.82 17.02 12.05
C LEU A 161 -1.74 15.79 12.09
N TYR A 162 -1.18 14.58 12.06
CA TYR A 162 -1.97 13.34 12.05
C TYR A 162 -2.76 13.17 13.35
N LYS A 163 -2.16 13.50 14.51
CA LYS A 163 -2.86 13.54 15.80
C LYS A 163 -4.03 14.53 15.77
N ASN A 164 -3.83 15.73 15.23
CA ASN A 164 -4.89 16.75 15.11
C ASN A 164 -6.04 16.29 14.21
N LEU A 165 -5.74 15.54 13.16
CA LEU A 165 -6.72 14.93 12.26
C LEU A 165 -7.33 13.63 12.80
N ARG A 166 -7.02 13.24 14.05
CA ARG A 166 -7.42 11.97 14.68
C ARG A 166 -6.97 10.72 13.91
N ASN A 167 -5.88 10.85 13.18
CA ASN A 167 -5.24 9.77 12.45
C ASN A 167 -4.09 9.17 13.29
N ASP A 168 -4.46 8.53 14.40
CA ASP A 168 -3.50 7.99 15.37
C ASP A 168 -2.93 6.64 14.92
N LEU A 169 -1.78 6.68 14.22
CA LEU A 169 -1.14 5.47 13.68
C LEU A 169 -0.83 4.41 14.73
N PRO A 170 -0.36 4.75 15.95
CA PRO A 170 -0.20 3.78 17.03
C PRO A 170 -1.47 3.00 17.34
N SER A 171 -2.65 3.62 17.34
CA SER A 171 -3.90 2.87 17.52
C SER A 171 -4.27 2.00 16.31
N PHE A 172 -3.95 2.44 15.08
CA PHE A 172 -4.24 1.65 13.88
C PHE A 172 -3.33 0.42 13.73
N ASN A 173 -2.08 0.55 14.19
CA ASN A 173 -1.00 -0.39 13.93
C ASN A 173 -0.51 -1.09 15.20
N ASP A 174 -0.98 -0.70 16.39
CA ASP A 174 -0.47 -1.16 17.70
C ASP A 174 1.08 -1.15 17.75
N ASP A 175 1.62 0.00 17.32
CA ASP A 175 3.04 0.27 17.19
C ASP A 175 3.32 1.79 17.36
N PRO A 176 4.11 2.21 18.37
CA PRO A 176 4.42 3.62 18.61
C PRO A 176 5.47 4.21 17.66
N SER A 177 6.01 3.45 16.70
CA SER A 177 7.15 3.86 15.86
C SER A 177 6.85 5.00 14.89
N TRP A 178 5.58 5.29 14.60
CA TRP A 178 5.16 6.25 13.55
C TRP A 178 5.83 5.97 12.19
N THR A 179 6.05 4.70 11.87
CA THR A 179 6.54 4.26 10.57
C THR A 179 5.40 3.79 9.67
N LEU A 180 5.56 4.01 8.37
CA LEU A 180 4.66 3.51 7.33
C LEU A 180 5.47 2.90 6.18
N PRO A 181 4.86 2.00 5.39
CA PRO A 181 5.44 1.62 4.11
C PRO A 181 5.17 2.71 3.08
N MET A 182 6.17 3.03 2.26
CA MET A 182 5.94 3.68 0.97
C MET A 182 4.98 2.80 0.16
N PRO A 183 3.92 3.38 -0.43
CA PRO A 183 3.06 2.63 -1.33
C PRO A 183 3.87 2.00 -2.44
N ALA A 184 3.65 0.71 -2.65
CA ALA A 184 4.39 -0.05 -3.63
C ALA A 184 3.59 -1.23 -4.15
N ARG A 185 3.92 -1.65 -5.37
CA ARG A 185 3.34 -2.82 -6.01
C ARG A 185 4.41 -3.62 -6.74
N TYR A 186 4.43 -4.92 -6.49
CA TYR A 186 5.37 -5.86 -7.10
C TYR A 186 4.64 -6.99 -7.79
N VAL A 187 5.20 -7.46 -8.90
CA VAL A 187 4.91 -8.79 -9.45
C VAL A 187 6.16 -9.64 -9.27
N ILE A 188 6.02 -10.74 -8.57
CA ILE A 188 7.10 -11.69 -8.28
C ILE A 188 6.81 -12.98 -9.06
N GLY A 189 7.76 -13.39 -9.89
CA GLY A 189 7.69 -14.67 -10.60
C GLY A 189 7.86 -15.86 -9.66
N GLN A 190 7.44 -17.05 -10.09
CA GLN A 190 7.58 -18.28 -9.30
C GLN A 190 9.03 -18.61 -8.92
N ASP A 191 9.99 -18.09 -9.67
CA ASP A 191 11.43 -18.15 -9.39
C ASP A 191 11.89 -17.18 -8.28
N GLY A 192 10.96 -16.43 -7.69
CA GLY A 192 11.21 -15.43 -6.65
C GLY A 192 11.82 -14.13 -7.17
N VAL A 193 11.89 -13.92 -8.50
CA VAL A 193 12.43 -12.70 -9.10
C VAL A 193 11.32 -11.67 -9.31
N ILE A 194 11.60 -10.42 -8.96
CA ILE A 194 10.70 -9.30 -9.21
C ILE A 194 10.68 -9.00 -10.72
N ARG A 195 9.51 -9.12 -11.34
CA ARG A 195 9.25 -8.85 -12.77
C ARG A 195 8.64 -7.48 -13.01
N TYR A 196 8.00 -6.92 -11.99
CA TYR A 196 7.46 -5.57 -11.97
C TYR A 196 7.68 -4.97 -10.58
N ALA A 197 8.10 -3.71 -10.54
CA ALA A 197 8.21 -2.94 -9.32
C ALA A 197 7.72 -1.51 -9.58
N GLU A 198 6.78 -1.07 -8.74
CA GLU A 198 6.39 0.34 -8.63
C GLU A 198 6.49 0.73 -7.16
N VAL A 199 7.20 1.81 -6.88
CA VAL A 199 7.39 2.37 -5.55
C VAL A 199 7.23 3.86 -5.66
N ASN A 200 6.22 4.43 -4.99
CA ASN A 200 5.91 5.85 -5.15
C ASN A 200 5.78 6.57 -3.80
N PRO A 201 6.77 7.41 -3.43
CA PRO A 201 6.69 8.28 -2.26
C PRO A 201 5.49 9.24 -2.30
N ASP A 202 5.05 9.66 -3.49
CA ASP A 202 3.79 10.39 -3.63
C ASP A 202 2.62 9.40 -3.53
N TYR A 203 2.09 9.31 -2.32
CA TYR A 203 0.97 8.42 -2.03
C TYR A 203 -0.33 8.80 -2.77
N THR A 204 -0.36 9.90 -3.53
CA THR A 204 -1.51 10.35 -4.34
C THR A 204 -1.45 9.92 -5.81
N GLN A 205 -0.35 9.31 -6.23
CA GLN A 205 -0.15 8.83 -7.61
C GLN A 205 -0.06 7.30 -7.63
N ARG A 206 -0.86 6.65 -8.48
CA ARG A 206 -0.86 5.19 -8.65
C ARG A 206 -0.95 4.78 -10.11
N PRO A 207 -0.13 3.82 -10.56
CA PRO A 207 -0.31 3.21 -11.86
C PRO A 207 -1.62 2.40 -11.91
N GLU A 208 -2.19 2.30 -13.12
CA GLU A 208 -3.34 1.43 -13.36
C GLU A 208 -2.98 -0.05 -13.08
N PRO A 209 -3.92 -0.88 -12.60
CA PRO A 209 -3.73 -2.32 -12.40
C PRO A 209 -3.19 -3.06 -13.64
N GLU A 210 -3.62 -2.65 -14.83
CA GLU A 210 -3.24 -3.21 -16.12
C GLU A 210 -1.74 -3.14 -16.40
N ALA A 211 -1.02 -2.19 -15.80
CA ALA A 211 0.42 -2.01 -16.01
C ALA A 211 1.26 -3.23 -15.55
N MET A 212 0.67 -4.15 -14.78
CA MET A 212 1.34 -5.36 -14.32
C MET A 212 1.21 -6.55 -15.27
N LEU A 213 0.28 -6.52 -16.24
CA LEU A 213 -0.13 -7.71 -16.98
C LEU A 213 1.00 -8.38 -17.75
N ASP A 214 1.85 -7.59 -18.41
CA ASP A 214 2.95 -8.14 -19.19
C ASP A 214 3.96 -8.86 -18.29
N ALA A 215 4.20 -8.34 -17.09
CA ALA A 215 5.10 -8.94 -16.10
C ALA A 215 4.53 -10.20 -15.42
N ILE A 216 3.22 -10.40 -15.46
CA ILE A 216 2.57 -11.63 -14.97
C ILE A 216 2.65 -12.73 -16.02
N ARG A 217 2.50 -12.37 -17.30
CA ARG A 217 2.42 -13.32 -18.43
C ARG A 217 3.76 -13.79 -18.97
N GLY A 218 4.82 -12.98 -18.85
CA GLY A 218 6.19 -13.37 -19.17
C GLY A 218 6.88 -13.92 -17.94
#